data_AF-A0A4R2HT31-F1
#
_entry.id   AF-A0A4R2HT31-F1
#
_cell.length_a   1.000
_cell.length_b   1.000
_cell.length_c   1.000
_cell.angle_alpha   90.00
_cell.angle_beta   90.00
_cell.angle_gamma   90.00
#
_symmetry.space_group_name_H-M   'P 1'
#
loop_
_entity.id
_entity.type
_entity.pdbx_description
1 polymer ?
#
loop_
_entity_poly.entity_id
_entity_poly.type
_entity_poly.pdbx_seq_one_letter_code
_entity_poly.pdbx_strand_id
1 'polypeptide(L)'
;MSSKAVVWSKRLAAWRSGNESAAGFCRSRGLSYSQFVYWQRRSVAAQGALIPVVVDADRATANGDRAVELALPNGTCVRLTLPLAEVAALVRSLC
;
A
#
# COMPACT_ATOMS: atom_id res chain seq x y z
N MET A 1 10.89 18.40 -22.14
CA MET A 1 11.32 16.98 -21.92
C MET A 1 10.54 16.43 -20.73
N SER A 2 9.67 15.43 -20.91
CA SER A 2 8.95 14.83 -19.77
C SER A 2 9.91 14.09 -18.86
N SER A 3 9.85 14.35 -17.55
CA SER A 3 10.66 13.63 -16.58
C SER A 3 10.29 12.13 -16.58
N LYS A 4 11.26 11.26 -16.29
CA LYS A 4 11.01 9.81 -16.17
C LYS A 4 9.85 9.50 -15.20
N ALA A 5 9.70 10.30 -14.14
CA ALA A 5 8.63 10.16 -13.17
C ALA A 5 7.24 10.39 -13.79
N VAL A 6 7.07 11.41 -14.64
CA VAL A 6 5.79 11.69 -15.33
C VAL A 6 5.44 10.57 -16.31
N VAL A 7 6.44 10.05 -17.04
CA VAL A 7 6.25 8.93 -17.97
C VAL A 7 5.81 7.67 -17.23
N TRP A 8 6.45 7.35 -16.11
CA TRP A 8 6.09 6.18 -15.30
C TRP A 8 4.76 6.34 -14.59
N SER A 9 4.41 7.54 -14.13
CA SER A 9 3.10 7.84 -13.56
C SER A 9 1.97 7.54 -14.55
N LYS A 10 2.09 8.01 -15.80
CA LYS A 10 1.12 7.72 -16.87
C LYS A 10 0.99 6.22 -17.16
N ARG A 11 2.12 5.49 -17.20
CA ARG A 11 2.13 4.04 -17.43
C ARG A 11 1.45 3.27 -16.29
N LEU A 12 1.73 3.65 -15.04
CA LEU A 12 1.09 3.04 -13.87
C LEU A 12 -0.41 3.34 -13.81
N ALA A 13 -0.84 4.55 -14.20
CA ALA A 13 -2.26 4.88 -14.32
C ALA A 13 -2.96 4.02 -15.38
N ALA A 14 -2.36 3.87 -16.56
CA ALA A 14 -2.89 3.02 -17.63
C ALA A 14 -2.95 1.53 -17.24
N TRP A 15 -1.98 1.05 -16.46
CA TRP A 15 -2.00 -0.30 -15.91
C TRP A 15 -3.13 -0.47 -14.88
N ARG A 16 -3.29 0.48 -13.95
CA ARG A 16 -4.35 0.42 -12.92
C ARG A 16 -5.77 0.46 -13.49
N SER A 17 -5.98 1.12 -14.64
CA SER A 17 -7.27 1.12 -15.33
C SER A 17 -7.54 -0.16 -16.13
N GLY A 18 -6.53 -1.01 -16.32
CA GLY A 18 -6.65 -2.28 -17.04
C GLY A 18 -6.85 -3.47 -16.11
N ASN A 19 -7.37 -4.57 -16.65
CA ASN A 19 -7.52 -5.84 -15.93
C ASN A 19 -6.31 -6.79 -16.15
N GLU A 20 -5.18 -6.24 -16.61
CA GLU A 20 -3.98 -7.00 -16.93
C GLU A 20 -3.08 -7.12 -15.69
N SER A 21 -2.46 -8.29 -15.49
CA SER A 21 -1.40 -8.43 -14.48
C SER A 21 -0.19 -7.55 -14.84
N ALA A 22 0.57 -7.11 -13.83
CA ALA A 22 1.77 -6.29 -14.05
C ALA A 22 2.76 -6.94 -15.04
N ALA A 23 2.93 -8.27 -14.97
CA ALA A 23 3.75 -9.03 -15.90
C ALA A 23 3.16 -9.04 -17.33
N GLY A 24 1.85 -9.18 -17.48
CA GLY A 24 1.16 -9.08 -18.76
C GLY A 24 1.31 -7.70 -19.40
N PHE A 25 1.10 -6.65 -18.60
CA PHE A 25 1.27 -5.26 -19.02
C PHE A 25 2.71 -4.94 -19.47
N CYS A 26 3.71 -5.49 -18.76
CA CYS A 26 5.11 -5.30 -19.13
C CYS A 26 5.47 -6.05 -20.41
N ARG A 27 5.02 -7.31 -20.56
CA ARG A 27 5.28 -8.13 -21.75
C ARG A 27 4.66 -7.52 -23.01
N SER A 28 3.41 -7.06 -22.95
CA SER A 28 2.72 -6.47 -24.11
C SER A 28 3.34 -5.17 -24.59
N ARG A 29 4.10 -4.47 -23.74
CA ARG A 29 4.67 -3.14 -24.02
C ARG A 29 6.19 -3.11 -24.04
N GLY A 30 6.84 -4.27 -23.97
CA GLY A 30 8.31 -4.38 -23.96
C GLY A 30 8.96 -3.66 -22.76
N LEU A 31 8.26 -3.57 -21.63
CA LEU A 31 8.76 -2.88 -20.44
C LEU A 31 9.54 -3.85 -19.55
N SER A 32 10.59 -3.32 -18.91
CA SER A 32 11.30 -4.05 -17.87
C SER A 32 10.42 -4.21 -16.63
N TYR A 33 10.21 -5.45 -16.21
CA TYR A 33 9.43 -5.77 -15.02
C TYR A 33 10.07 -5.20 -13.74
N SER A 34 11.41 -5.24 -13.64
CA SER A 34 12.12 -4.70 -12.47
C SER A 34 11.98 -3.18 -12.36
N GLN A 35 12.02 -2.46 -13.49
CA GLN A 35 11.74 -1.02 -13.50
C GLN A 35 10.29 -0.73 -13.13
N PHE A 36 9.35 -1.55 -13.60
CA PHE A 36 7.94 -1.41 -13.26
C PHE A 36 7.69 -1.52 -11.76
N VAL A 37 8.21 -2.58 -11.13
CA VAL A 37 8.07 -2.81 -9.67
C VAL A 37 8.71 -1.67 -8.89
N TYR A 38 9.88 -1.19 -9.31
CA TYR A 38 10.53 -0.03 -8.69
C TYR A 38 9.63 1.21 -8.71
N TRP A 39 9.08 1.56 -9.88
CA TRP A 39 8.22 2.75 -10.02
C TRP A 39 6.87 2.58 -9.35
N GLN A 40 6.31 1.37 -9.32
CA GLN A 40 5.10 1.07 -8.57
C GLN A 40 5.31 1.32 -7.07
N ARG A 41 6.35 0.74 -6.47
CA ARG A 41 6.70 0.97 -5.06
C ARG A 41 6.96 2.44 -4.75
N ARG A 42 7.72 3.10 -5.62
CA ARG A 42 7.98 4.54 -5.50
C ARG A 42 6.70 5.38 -5.57
N SER A 43 5.74 5.00 -6.41
CA SER A 43 4.45 5.70 -6.51
C SER A 43 3.59 5.53 -5.25
N VAL A 44 3.62 4.35 -4.61
CA VAL A 44 2.93 4.11 -3.34
C VAL A 44 3.59 4.90 -2.21
N ALA A 45 4.92 4.90 -2.14
CA ALA A 45 5.66 5.68 -1.15
C ALA A 45 5.45 7.20 -1.32
N ALA A 46 5.40 7.69 -2.56
CA ALA A 46 5.17 9.11 -2.86
C ALA A 46 3.73 9.57 -2.57
N GLN A 47 2.76 8.65 -2.49
CA GLN A 47 1.38 8.96 -2.16
C GLN A 47 1.12 9.04 -0.64
N GLY A 48 2.14 8.79 0.18
CA GLY A 48 1.95 8.49 1.60
C GLY A 48 1.27 7.13 1.72
N ALA A 49 1.91 6.17 2.36
CA ALA A 49 1.33 4.85 2.53
C ALA A 49 0.10 4.97 3.44
N LEU A 50 -1.09 5.16 2.86
CA LEU A 50 -2.34 4.98 3.58
C LEU A 50 -2.44 3.48 3.89
N ILE A 51 -2.06 3.12 5.11
CA ILE A 51 -2.26 1.79 5.66
C ILE A 51 -3.77 1.69 5.93
N PRO A 52 -4.52 0.84 5.21
CA PRO A 52 -5.94 0.66 5.50
C PRO A 52 -6.06 0.03 6.90
N VAL A 53 -6.53 0.83 7.86
CA VAL A 53 -6.86 0.36 9.20
C VAL A 53 -8.34 -0.05 9.18
N VAL A 54 -8.61 -1.35 9.22
CA VAL A 54 -9.98 -1.87 9.38
C VAL A 54 -10.23 -2.00 10.88
N VAL A 55 -11.09 -1.15 11.42
CA VAL A 55 -11.54 -1.27 12.81
C VAL A 55 -12.88 -2.00 12.80
N ASP A 56 -12.88 -3.27 13.21
CA ASP A 56 -14.10 -4.05 13.38
C ASP A 56 -14.80 -3.60 14.67
N ALA A 57 -15.86 -2.80 14.52
CA ALA A 57 -16.61 -2.23 15.64
C ALA A 57 -17.51 -3.25 16.34
N ASP A 58 -17.84 -4.37 15.69
CA ASP A 58 -18.82 -5.35 16.18
C ASP A 58 -18.21 -6.36 17.16
N ARG A 59 -16.87 -6.48 17.20
CA ARG A 59 -16.13 -7.26 18.20
C ARG A 59 -15.84 -6.52 19.50
N ALA A 60 -16.42 -5.33 19.71
CA ALA A 60 -16.36 -4.62 20.97
C ALA A 60 -17.30 -5.22 22.03
N THR A 61 -17.31 -6.54 22.21
CA THR A 61 -18.03 -7.19 23.30
C THR A 61 -17.04 -7.72 24.34
N ALA A 62 -17.04 -7.05 25.49
CA ALA A 62 -16.74 -7.60 26.81
C ALA A 62 -15.36 -8.28 27.03
N ASN A 63 -14.27 -7.59 26.73
CA ASN A 63 -13.09 -7.54 27.61
C ASN A 63 -12.08 -6.55 27.03
N GLY A 64 -11.43 -5.79 27.90
CA GLY A 64 -10.62 -4.60 27.58
C GLY A 64 -9.31 -4.83 26.83
N ASP A 65 -9.29 -5.72 25.84
CA ASP A 65 -8.11 -5.99 25.02
C ASP A 65 -8.41 -5.65 23.55
N ARG A 66 -8.32 -4.35 23.24
CA ARG A 66 -8.53 -3.84 21.88
C ARG A 66 -7.29 -4.15 21.04
N ALA A 67 -7.35 -5.25 20.31
CA ALA A 67 -6.33 -5.60 19.33
C ALA A 67 -6.58 -4.85 18.01
N VAL A 68 -5.58 -4.10 17.53
CA VAL A 68 -5.58 -3.47 16.21
C VAL A 68 -4.76 -4.32 15.25
N GLU A 69 -5.32 -4.56 14.06
CA GLU A 69 -4.64 -5.27 12.99
C GLU A 69 -4.19 -4.29 11.91
N LEU A 70 -2.90 -4.31 11.58
CA LEU A 70 -2.27 -3.49 10.57
C LEU A 70 -1.87 -4.36 9.37
N ALA A 71 -2.48 -4.10 8.21
CA ALA A 71 -2.10 -4.74 6.96
C ALA A 71 -1.04 -3.91 6.24
N LEU A 72 0.20 -4.41 6.16
CA LEU A 72 1.30 -3.75 5.48
C LEU A 72 1.29 -4.02 3.96
N PRO A 73 1.86 -3.12 3.13
CA PRO A 73 1.90 -3.26 1.67
C PRO A 73 2.66 -4.49 1.14
N ASN A 74 3.45 -5.15 1.99
CA ASN A 74 4.17 -6.37 1.69
C ASN A 74 3.36 -7.65 1.95
N GLY A 75 2.09 -7.53 2.37
CA GLY A 75 1.21 -8.64 2.71
C GLY A 75 1.40 -9.17 4.13
N THR A 76 2.21 -8.51 4.97
CA THR A 76 2.33 -8.84 6.39
C THR A 76 1.18 -8.21 7.16
N CYS A 77 0.48 -8.99 7.99
CA CYS A 77 -0.47 -8.48 8.96
C CYS A 77 0.16 -8.50 10.36
N VAL A 78 0.12 -7.37 11.06
CA VAL A 78 0.61 -7.24 12.43
C VAL A 78 -0.58 -6.97 13.34
N ARG A 79 -0.79 -7.83 14.33
CA ARG A 79 -1.82 -7.64 15.36
C ARG A 79 -1.16 -7.08 16.62
N LEU A 80 -1.63 -5.92 17.06
CA LEU A 80 -1.11 -5.17 18.19
C LEU A 80 -2.20 -5.04 19.25
N THR A 81 -1.94 -5.48 20.47
CA THR A 81 -2.74 -5.15 21.65
C THR A 81 -2.17 -3.88 22.27
N LEU A 82 -2.43 -2.75 21.62
CA LEU A 82 -2.02 -1.42 22.10
C LEU A 82 -3.25 -0.51 22.13
N PRO A 83 -3.31 0.45 23.08
CA PRO A 83 -4.35 1.45 23.08
C PRO A 83 -4.29 2.29 21.79
N LEU A 84 -5.46 2.67 21.25
CA LEU A 84 -5.60 3.34 19.95
C LEU A 84 -4.72 4.61 19.79
N ALA A 85 -4.45 5.30 20.89
CA ALA A 85 -3.57 6.48 20.91
C ALA A 85 -2.11 6.12 20.55
N GLU A 86 -1.61 4.97 21.01
CA GLU A 86 -0.27 4.48 20.71
C GLU A 86 -0.18 3.92 19.29
N VAL A 87 -1.28 3.34 18.78
CA VAL A 87 -1.37 2.90 17.38
C VAL A 87 -1.19 4.08 16.43
N ALA A 88 -1.85 5.21 16.70
CA ALA A 88 -1.69 6.40 15.86
C ALA A 88 -0.24 6.95 15.89
N ALA A 89 0.45 6.88 17.03
CA ALA A 89 1.85 7.26 17.14
C ALA A 89 2.76 6.30 16.36
N LEU A 90 2.53 4.99 16.47
CA LEU A 90 3.26 3.97 15.73
C LEU A 90 3.08 4.14 14.21
N VAL A 91 1.83 4.32 13.75
CA VAL A 91 1.54 4.55 12.32
C VAL A 91 2.24 5.80 11.80
N ARG A 92 2.26 6.89 12.59
CA ARG A 92 3.01 8.12 12.25
C ARG A 92 4.51 7.92 12.19
N SER A 93 5.08 7.01 12.99
CA SER A 93 6.53 6.71 12.97
C SER A 93 6.97 5.85 11.77
N LEU A 94 6.01 5.21 11.10
CA LEU A 94 6.23 4.34 9.94
C LEU A 94 6.05 5.08 8.60
N CYS A 95 5.62 6.35 8.63
CA CYS A 95 5.45 7.25 7.50
C CYS A 95 6.58 8.29 7.47
#